data_AF-A0A1I0NQA3-F1
#
_entry.id   AF-A0A1I0NQA3-F1
#
_cell.length_a   1.000
_cell.length_b   1.000
_cell.length_c   1.000
_cell.angle_alpha   90.00
_cell.angle_beta   90.00
_cell.angle_gamma   90.00
#
_symmetry.space_group_name_H-M   'P 1'
#
loop_
_entity.id
_entity.type
_entity.pdbx_description
1 polymer ?
#
loop_
_entity_poly.entity_id
_entity_poly.type
_entity_poly.pdbx_seq_one_letter_code
_entity_poly.pdbx_strand_id
1 'polypeptide(L)'
;MLVYEGYSDHDLFFLLQSGNENAFNAIFDRYHKRLFIEAFAILGNEKDARNIMQEAFILLWSKKEKLDISNCLKAYLSKVIRNKSIDLIRKKNRTHHNLWSENKELAQQINIAVGSRSIWRFFFLKNIQSFRNRIHRGLKSLRKKLKHS
;
A
#
# COMPACT_ATOMS: atom_id res chain seq x y z
N MET A 1 19.21 -19.70 -3.46
CA MET A 1 18.79 -20.72 -2.48
C MET A 1 18.21 -19.96 -1.30
N LEU A 2 16.91 -20.08 -1.02
CA LEU A 2 16.22 -19.24 -0.03
C LEU A 2 16.50 -19.77 1.39
N VAL A 3 17.65 -19.39 1.96
CA VAL A 3 18.12 -19.82 3.28
C VAL A 3 17.17 -19.43 4.44
N TYR A 4 16.11 -18.66 4.16
CA TYR A 4 15.21 -18.10 5.16
C TYR A 4 13.75 -18.60 5.07
N GLU A 5 13.47 -19.66 4.31
CA GLU A 5 12.18 -20.38 4.36
C GLU A 5 11.98 -21.01 5.74
N GLY A 6 11.29 -20.32 6.63
CA GLY A 6 11.01 -20.77 7.99
C GLY A 6 11.32 -19.75 9.09
N TYR A 7 12.07 -18.68 8.76
CA TYR A 7 12.39 -17.63 9.72
C TYR A 7 11.15 -16.81 10.06
N SER A 8 10.95 -16.51 11.34
CA SER A 8 9.86 -15.62 11.75
C SER A 8 10.14 -14.18 11.30
N ASP A 9 9.12 -13.31 11.35
CA ASP A 9 9.33 -11.88 11.09
C ASP A 9 10.36 -11.26 12.07
N HIS A 10 10.36 -11.75 13.31
CA HIS A 10 11.31 -11.32 14.33
C HIS A 10 12.75 -11.66 13.92
N ASP A 11 12.99 -12.91 13.51
CA ASP A 11 14.34 -13.37 13.14
C ASP A 11 14.85 -12.66 11.88
N LEU A 12 13.98 -12.50 10.89
CA LEU A 12 14.30 -11.75 9.67
C LEU A 12 14.60 -10.28 9.99
N PHE A 13 13.83 -9.67 10.88
CA PHE A 13 14.04 -8.28 11.26
C PHE A 13 15.34 -8.10 12.06
N PHE A 14 15.67 -9.03 12.95
CA PHE A 14 16.93 -9.01 13.69
C PHE A 14 18.14 -9.12 12.75
N LEU A 15 18.10 -10.04 11.78
CA LEU A 15 19.14 -10.15 10.75
C LEU A 15 19.20 -8.92 9.84
N LEU A 16 18.05 -8.35 9.51
CA LEU A 16 17.99 -7.10 8.76
C LEU A 16 18.72 -5.98 9.52
N GLN A 17 18.53 -5.86 10.84
CA GLN A 17 19.18 -4.83 11.65
C GLN A 17 20.72 -4.89 11.58
N SER A 18 21.29 -6.09 11.43
CA SER A 18 22.74 -6.25 11.21
C SER A 18 23.20 -5.98 9.77
N GLY A 19 22.31 -5.49 8.90
CA GLY A 19 22.61 -5.18 7.49
C GLY A 19 22.53 -6.38 6.55
N ASN A 20 21.92 -7.51 6.96
CA ASN A 20 21.82 -8.69 6.10
C ASN A 20 20.86 -8.45 4.92
N GLU A 21 21.40 -8.33 3.71
CA GLU A 21 20.63 -8.12 2.48
C GLU A 21 19.71 -9.31 2.14
N ASN A 22 20.11 -10.54 2.47
CA ASN A 22 19.27 -11.70 2.20
C ASN A 22 18.04 -11.72 3.10
N ALA A 23 18.16 -11.24 4.35
CA ALA A 23 17.01 -11.05 5.23
C ALA A 23 16.06 -9.98 4.69
N PHE A 24 16.60 -8.88 4.13
CA PHE A 24 15.79 -7.88 3.43
C PHE A 24 15.03 -8.47 2.24
N ASN A 25 15.70 -9.26 1.40
CA ASN A 25 15.07 -9.92 0.26
C ASN A 25 13.97 -10.89 0.71
N ALA A 26 14.19 -11.66 1.76
CA ALA A 26 13.17 -12.55 2.33
C ALA A 26 11.94 -11.77 2.85
N ILE A 27 12.15 -10.63 3.50
CA ILE A 27 11.06 -9.73 3.92
C ILE A 27 10.34 -9.15 2.69
N PHE A 28 11.09 -8.74 1.66
CA PHE A 28 10.52 -8.23 0.42
C PHE A 28 9.62 -9.28 -0.23
N ASP A 29 10.12 -10.49 -0.48
CA ASP A 29 9.39 -11.60 -1.09
C ASP A 29 8.12 -11.96 -0.30
N ARG A 30 8.19 -11.90 1.03
CA ARG A 30 7.05 -12.15 1.92
C ARG A 30 5.96 -11.07 1.82
N TYR A 31 6.34 -9.79 1.69
CA TYR A 31 5.42 -8.67 1.88
C TYR A 31 5.06 -7.90 0.62
N HIS A 32 5.86 -7.94 -0.44
CA HIS A 32 5.72 -7.02 -1.58
C HIS A 32 4.34 -7.08 -2.25
N LYS A 33 3.81 -8.28 -2.53
CA LYS A 33 2.49 -8.45 -3.18
C LYS A 33 1.38 -7.84 -2.33
N ARG A 34 1.41 -8.11 -1.02
CA ARG A 34 0.41 -7.63 -0.08
C ARG A 34 0.46 -6.10 0.04
N LEU A 35 1.64 -5.54 0.26
CA LEU A 35 1.81 -4.09 0.41
C LEU A 35 1.44 -3.34 -0.87
N PHE A 36 1.75 -3.91 -2.04
CA PHE A 36 1.28 -3.39 -3.32
C PHE A 36 -0.24 -3.40 -3.42
N ILE A 37 -0.92 -4.50 -3.07
CA ILE A 37 -2.39 -4.58 -3.07
C ILE A 37 -2.98 -3.56 -2.09
N GLU A 38 -2.40 -3.40 -0.90
CA GLU A 38 -2.84 -2.40 0.07
C GLU A 38 -2.70 -0.97 -0.47
N ALA A 39 -1.55 -0.62 -1.07
CA ALA A 39 -1.33 0.68 -1.69
C ALA A 39 -2.28 0.92 -2.88
N PHE A 40 -2.46 -0.08 -3.74
CA PHE A 40 -3.34 -0.02 -4.90
C PHE A 40 -4.81 0.13 -4.50
N ALA A 41 -5.24 -0.54 -3.43
CA ALA A 41 -6.59 -0.38 -2.89
C ALA A 41 -6.86 1.03 -2.36
N ILE A 42 -5.82 1.81 -2.02
CA ILE A 42 -5.96 3.20 -1.58
C ILE A 42 -5.86 4.16 -2.75
N LEU A 43 -4.87 3.95 -3.63
CA LEU A 43 -4.49 4.91 -4.68
C LEU A 43 -5.23 4.68 -6.00
N GLY A 44 -5.70 3.47 -6.28
CA GLY A 44 -6.33 3.09 -7.55
C GLY A 44 -5.42 3.14 -8.78
N ASN A 45 -4.15 3.51 -8.59
CA ASN A 45 -3.14 3.66 -9.64
C ASN A 45 -1.95 2.73 -9.40
N GLU A 46 -1.61 1.95 -10.42
CA GLU A 46 -0.58 0.91 -10.34
C GLU A 46 0.83 1.47 -10.16
N LYS A 47 1.16 2.56 -10.87
CA LYS A 47 2.46 3.22 -10.80
C LYS A 47 2.68 3.83 -9.43
N ASP A 48 1.68 4.55 -8.91
CA ASP A 48 1.74 5.14 -7.58
C ASP A 48 1.84 4.06 -6.49
N ALA A 49 1.06 2.99 -6.61
CA ALA A 49 1.09 1.88 -5.65
C ALA A 49 2.46 1.19 -5.60
N ARG A 50 3.07 0.93 -6.77
CA ARG A 50 4.45 0.41 -6.83
C ARG A 50 5.44 1.37 -6.18
N ASN A 51 5.34 2.67 -6.48
CA ASN A 51 6.25 3.67 -5.92
C ASN A 51 6.14 3.74 -4.39
N ILE A 52 4.92 3.79 -3.84
CA ILE A 52 4.72 3.81 -2.39
C ILE A 52 5.23 2.52 -1.72
N MET A 53 5.03 1.36 -2.36
CA MET A 53 5.59 0.10 -1.86
C MET A 53 7.12 0.13 -1.83
N GLN A 54 7.77 0.59 -2.90
CA GLN A 54 9.23 0.73 -2.96
C GLN A 54 9.74 1.70 -1.89
N GLU A 55 9.11 2.86 -1.73
CA GLU A 55 9.46 3.83 -0.69
C GLU A 55 9.32 3.23 0.72
N ALA A 56 8.35 2.35 0.96
CA ALA A 56 8.20 1.69 2.25
C ALA A 56 9.36 0.74 2.57
N PHE A 57 9.84 -0.02 1.58
CA PHE A 57 11.01 -0.88 1.74
C PHE A 57 12.32 -0.10 1.88
N ILE A 58 12.49 1.00 1.13
CA ILE A 58 13.62 1.91 1.30
C ILE A 58 13.62 2.51 2.71
N LEU A 59 12.44 2.89 3.22
CA LEU A 59 12.30 3.40 4.58
C LEU A 59 12.65 2.34 5.62
N LEU A 60 12.22 1.09 5.41
CA LEU A 60 12.58 -0.03 6.27
C LEU A 60 14.10 -0.22 6.31
N TRP A 61 14.76 -0.28 5.16
CA TRP A 61 16.22 -0.47 5.07
C TRP A 61 17.01 0.70 5.68
N SER A 62 16.59 1.93 5.43
CA SER A 62 17.27 3.12 5.94
C SER A 62 17.11 3.31 7.45
N LYS A 63 16.00 2.83 8.03
CA LYS A 63 15.70 3.00 9.46
C LYS A 63 15.90 1.75 10.30
N LYS A 64 16.31 0.62 9.70
CA LYS A 64 16.40 -0.70 10.34
C LYS A 64 17.06 -0.66 11.74
N GLU A 65 18.20 0.00 11.87
CA GLU A 65 18.98 0.10 13.12
C GLU A 65 18.23 0.80 14.27
N LYS A 66 17.34 1.74 13.96
CA LYS A 66 16.62 2.57 14.95
C LYS A 66 15.19 2.11 15.20
N LEU A 67 14.73 1.09 14.48
CA LEU A 67 13.37 0.60 14.56
C LEU A 67 13.27 -0.50 15.61
N ASP A 68 12.37 -0.34 16.57
CA ASP A 68 11.98 -1.40 17.50
C ASP A 68 10.60 -1.94 17.10
N ILE A 69 10.59 -2.85 16.12
CA ILE A 69 9.36 -3.40 15.51
C ILE A 69 9.42 -4.92 15.31
N SER A 70 10.28 -5.62 16.04
CA SER A 70 10.59 -7.04 15.81
C SER A 70 9.35 -7.94 15.78
N ASN A 71 8.33 -7.66 16.60
CA ASN A 71 7.05 -8.39 16.62
C ASN A 71 5.91 -7.73 15.81
N CYS A 72 6.19 -6.61 15.13
CA CYS A 72 5.18 -5.74 14.52
C CYS A 72 5.52 -5.37 13.07
N LEU A 73 6.46 -6.05 12.41
CA LEU A 73 6.97 -5.72 11.07
C LEU A 73 5.84 -5.50 10.05
N LYS A 74 4.89 -6.44 9.98
CA LYS A 74 3.70 -6.34 9.13
C LYS A 74 2.85 -5.09 9.45
N ALA A 75 2.58 -4.85 10.72
CA ALA A 75 1.76 -3.70 11.14
C ALA A 75 2.46 -2.37 10.83
N TYR A 76 3.78 -2.32 11.03
CA TYR A 76 4.63 -1.19 10.66
C TYR A 76 4.57 -0.92 9.16
N LEU A 77 4.82 -1.92 8.32
CA LEU A 77 4.80 -1.76 6.86
C LEU A 77 3.43 -1.32 6.35
N SER A 78 2.35 -1.94 6.82
CA SER A 78 0.98 -1.49 6.49
C SER A 78 0.71 -0.05 6.93
N LYS A 79 1.22 0.38 8.09
CA LYS A 79 1.09 1.77 8.56
C LYS A 79 1.84 2.74 7.65
N VAL A 80 3.08 2.40 7.25
CA VAL A 80 3.88 3.20 6.32
C VAL A 80 3.17 3.34 4.97
N ILE A 81 2.69 2.23 4.39
CA ILE A 81 1.95 2.22 3.12
C ILE A 81 0.74 3.15 3.19
N ARG A 82 -0.09 3.01 4.23
CA ARG A 82 -1.28 3.84 4.41
C ARG A 82 -0.92 5.32 4.49
N ASN A 83 0.00 5.68 5.38
CA ASN A 83 0.39 7.07 5.59
C ASN A 83 0.91 7.71 4.30
N LYS A 84 1.86 7.06 3.62
CA LYS A 84 2.42 7.56 2.36
C LYS A 84 1.37 7.66 1.24
N SER A 85 0.45 6.70 1.15
CA SER A 85 -0.63 6.74 0.16
C SER A 85 -1.57 7.93 0.41
N ILE A 86 -1.89 8.22 1.68
CA ILE A 86 -2.70 9.39 2.07
C ILE A 86 -1.98 10.67 1.72
N ASP A 87 -0.69 10.76 2.05
CA ASP A 87 0.10 11.96 1.80
C ASP A 87 0.20 12.24 0.30
N LEU A 88 0.29 11.20 -0.53
CA LEU A 88 0.23 11.32 -1.97
C LEU A 88 -1.14 11.82 -2.45
N ILE A 89 -2.25 11.28 -1.93
CA ILE A 89 -3.61 11.79 -2.23
C ILE A 89 -3.73 13.25 -1.84
N ARG A 90 -3.30 13.63 -0.63
CA ARG A 90 -3.30 15.02 -0.15
C ARG A 90 -2.45 15.93 -1.04
N LYS A 91 -1.29 15.44 -1.51
CA LYS A 91 -0.41 16.19 -2.41
C LYS A 91 -1.09 16.42 -3.76
N LYS A 92 -1.66 15.38 -4.38
CA LYS A 92 -2.41 15.49 -5.63
C LYS A 92 -3.62 16.41 -5.52
N ASN A 93 -4.36 16.31 -4.41
CA ASN A 93 -5.49 17.19 -4.13
C ASN A 93 -5.06 18.63 -3.90
N ARG A 94 -3.89 18.90 -3.30
CA ARG A 94 -3.33 20.26 -3.18
C ARG A 94 -2.88 20.82 -4.53
N THR A 95 -2.27 20.01 -5.38
CA THR A 95 -1.95 20.39 -6.76
C THR A 95 -3.22 20.71 -7.54
N HIS A 96 -4.31 19.96 -7.32
CA HIS A 96 -5.64 20.29 -7.84
C HIS A 96 -6.33 21.44 -7.08
N HIS A 97 -5.97 21.74 -5.83
CA HIS A 97 -6.51 22.86 -5.05
C HIS A 97 -5.98 24.21 -5.56
N ASN A 98 -4.84 24.24 -6.26
CA ASN A 98 -4.46 25.41 -7.04
C ASN A 98 -5.39 25.62 -8.27
N LEU A 99 -6.19 24.61 -8.64
CA LEU A 99 -7.28 24.72 -9.64
C LEU A 99 -8.67 24.88 -8.97
N TRP A 100 -8.82 24.54 -7.67
CA TRP A 100 -10.10 24.54 -6.91
C TRP A 100 -10.10 25.53 -5.74
N SER A 101 -9.27 26.58 -5.79
CA SER A 101 -9.17 27.60 -4.73
C SER A 101 -10.43 28.44 -4.53
N GLU A 102 -11.46 28.28 -5.37
CA GLU A 102 -12.73 28.99 -5.24
C GLU A 102 -13.69 28.38 -4.19
N ASN A 103 -13.50 27.13 -3.73
CA ASN A 103 -14.46 26.44 -2.83
C ASN A 103 -13.81 25.82 -1.58
N LYS A 104 -13.32 26.69 -0.68
CA LYS A 104 -12.58 26.36 0.56
C LYS A 104 -13.36 25.53 1.58
N GLU A 105 -14.68 25.69 1.69
CA GLU A 105 -15.51 25.00 2.69
C GLU A 105 -15.67 23.49 2.43
N LEU A 106 -15.78 23.09 1.16
CA LEU A 106 -15.88 21.67 0.77
C LEU A 106 -14.58 20.89 1.08
N ALA A 107 -13.43 21.55 0.92
CA ALA A 107 -12.14 20.94 1.22
C ALA A 107 -11.95 20.66 2.73
N GLN A 108 -12.47 21.54 3.59
CA GLN A 108 -12.46 21.36 5.05
C GLN A 108 -13.33 20.17 5.49
N GLN A 109 -14.51 20.01 4.90
CA GLN A 109 -15.42 18.89 5.20
C GLN A 109 -14.81 17.54 4.79
N ILE A 110 -14.09 17.49 3.66
CA ILE A 110 -13.37 16.28 3.23
C ILE A 110 -12.21 15.95 4.18
N ASN A 111 -11.45 16.95 4.65
CA ASN A 111 -10.29 16.70 5.51
C ASN A 111 -10.69 16.13 6.90
N ILE A 112 -11.83 16.56 7.44
CA ILE A 112 -12.42 16.03 8.68
C ILE A 112 -12.97 14.61 8.45
N ALA A 113 -13.59 14.36 7.29
CA ALA A 113 -14.10 13.04 6.91
C ALA A 113 -13.00 11.98 6.69
N VAL A 114 -11.84 12.36 6.14
CA VAL A 114 -10.74 11.43 5.82
C VAL A 114 -9.97 10.96 7.07
N GLY A 115 -10.17 11.62 8.22
CA GLY A 115 -9.56 11.25 9.51
C GLY A 115 -10.26 10.11 10.27
N SER A 116 -11.50 9.74 9.91
CA SER A 116 -12.28 8.74 10.64
C SER A 116 -12.05 7.31 10.14
N ARG A 117 -11.68 6.40 11.05
CA ARG A 117 -11.45 4.95 10.80
C ARG A 117 -12.64 4.25 10.11
N SER A 118 -13.86 4.78 10.27
CA SER A 118 -15.09 4.27 9.64
C SER A 118 -15.19 4.62 8.16
N ILE A 119 -14.74 5.82 7.78
CA ILE A 119 -14.71 6.30 6.40
C ILE A 119 -13.59 5.59 5.62
N TRP A 120 -12.48 5.29 6.29
CA TRP A 120 -11.44 4.38 5.79
C TRP A 120 -11.98 3.01 5.39
N ARG A 121 -12.84 2.42 6.23
CA ARG A 121 -13.50 1.15 5.92
C ARG A 121 -14.44 1.29 4.73
N PHE A 122 -15.18 2.39 4.62
CA PHE A 122 -16.08 2.65 3.50
C PHE A 122 -15.36 2.82 2.15
N PHE A 123 -14.31 3.65 2.09
CA PHE A 123 -13.52 3.82 0.86
C PHE A 123 -12.74 2.55 0.48
N PHE A 124 -12.20 1.83 1.47
CA PHE A 124 -11.58 0.52 1.26
C PHE A 124 -12.57 -0.49 0.65
N LEU A 125 -13.81 -0.55 1.16
CA LEU A 125 -14.86 -1.41 0.62
C LEU A 125 -15.28 -1.00 -0.79
N LYS A 126 -15.42 0.30 -1.08
CA LYS A 126 -15.72 0.79 -2.44
C LYS A 126 -14.62 0.45 -3.45
N ASN A 127 -13.34 0.55 -3.07
CA ASN A 127 -12.24 0.18 -3.96
C ASN A 127 -12.11 -1.34 -4.17
N ILE A 128 -12.37 -2.16 -3.14
CA ILE A 128 -12.49 -3.62 -3.32
C ILE A 128 -13.64 -3.94 -4.27
N GLN A 129 -14.77 -3.26 -4.14
CA GLN A 129 -15.92 -3.47 -5.02
C GLN A 129 -15.58 -3.06 -6.47
N SER A 130 -14.87 -1.95 -6.67
CA SER A 130 -14.46 -1.51 -8.01
C SER A 130 -13.44 -2.48 -8.65
N PHE A 131 -12.48 -2.98 -7.86
CA PHE A 131 -11.53 -4.01 -8.29
C PHE A 131 -12.25 -5.33 -8.62
N ARG A 132 -13.15 -5.80 -7.75
CA ARG A 132 -14.00 -6.98 -7.99
C ARG A 132 -14.80 -6.82 -9.28
N ASN A 133 -15.39 -5.65 -9.52
CA ASN A 133 -16.16 -5.35 -10.73
C ASN A 133 -15.28 -5.31 -11.99
N ARG A 134 -14.00 -4.90 -11.88
CA ARG A 134 -13.04 -4.94 -13.00
C ARG A 134 -12.62 -6.38 -13.34
N ILE A 135 -12.30 -7.20 -12.34
CA ILE A 135 -11.98 -8.63 -12.53
C ILE A 135 -13.18 -9.36 -13.12
N HIS A 136 -14.38 -9.13 -12.59
CA HIS A 136 -15.59 -9.79 -13.09
C HIS A 136 -15.89 -9.42 -14.55
N ARG A 137 -15.68 -8.15 -14.94
CA ARG A 137 -15.79 -7.71 -16.34
C ARG A 137 -14.71 -8.33 -17.24
N GLY A 138 -13.46 -8.42 -16.77
CA GLY A 138 -12.36 -9.07 -17.49
C GLY A 138 -12.59 -10.58 -17.70
N LEU A 139 -13.09 -11.28 -16.68
CA LEU A 139 -13.44 -12.70 -16.80
C LEU A 139 -14.65 -12.93 -17.73
N LYS A 140 -15.63 -12.02 -17.70
CA LYS A 140 -16.80 -12.07 -18.60
C LYS A 140 -16.41 -11.83 -20.07
N SER A 141 -15.43 -10.96 -20.34
CA SER A 141 -14.93 -10.73 -21.70
C SER A 141 -14.08 -11.91 -22.21
N LEU A 142 -13.25 -12.51 -21.36
CA LEU A 142 -12.48 -13.72 -21.70
C LEU A 142 -13.39 -14.92 -21.98
N ARG A 143 -14.43 -15.13 -21.18
CA ARG A 143 -15.43 -16.20 -21.39
C ARG A 143 -16.23 -16.02 -22.69
N LYS A 144 -16.49 -14.77 -23.11
CA LYS A 144 -17.12 -14.49 -24.41
C LYS A 144 -16.20 -14.82 -25.58
N LYS A 145 -14.91 -14.50 -25.47
CA LYS A 145 -13.92 -14.83 -26.51
C LYS A 145 -13.73 -16.34 -26.69
N LEU A 146 -13.77 -17.11 -25.60
CA LEU A 146 -13.67 -18.58 -25.62
C LEU A 146 -14.92 -19.32 -26.13
N LYS A 147 -16.06 -18.63 -26.31
CA LYS A 147 -17.30 -19.21 -26.86
C LYS A 147 -17.49 -18.97 -28.37
N HIS A 148 -16.62 -18.17 -28.97
CA HIS A 148 -16.66 -17.81 -30.39
C HIS A 148 -15.36 -18.22 -31.12
N SER A 149 -14.60 -19.14 -30.53
CA SER A 149 -13.46 -19.85 -31.13
C SER A 149 -13.72 -21.34 -31.02
#